data_AF-A0A7K2CQ47-F1
#
_entry.id   AF-A0A7K2CQ47-F1
#
_cell.length_a   1.000
_cell.length_b   1.000
_cell.length_c   1.000
_cell.angle_alpha   90.00
_cell.angle_beta   90.00
_cell.angle_gamma   90.00
#
_symmetry.space_group_name_H-M   'P 1'
#
loop_
_entity.id
_entity.type
_entity.pdbx_description
1 polymer ?
#
loop_
_entity_poly.entity_id
_entity_poly.type
_entity_poly.pdbx_seq_one_letter_code
_entity_poly.pdbx_strand_id
1 'polypeptide(L)'
;MAEEGLSRAELIETSGLAAEQVDLAIDAGLVIPDDSGRFKEDAVTMLQAGAALVAVGVSVPDLAALAVRHARNVEAVVDEAVDLFLDAMGTEELTSNDLENLTPLV
;
A
#
# COMPACT_ATOMS: atom_id res chain seq x y z
N MET A 1 13.12 12.37 6.31
CA MET A 1 13.92 11.25 6.88
C MET A 1 13.41 10.02 6.15
N ALA A 2 14.27 9.24 5.49
CA ALA A 2 13.80 8.01 4.87
C ALA A 2 13.34 7.10 6.01
N GLU A 3 12.05 6.82 6.11
CA GLU A 3 11.55 5.78 7.00
C GLU A 3 12.10 4.47 6.44
N GLU A 4 13.17 3.95 7.05
CA GLU A 4 13.66 2.62 6.75
C GLU A 4 12.52 1.67 7.10
N GLY A 5 11.86 1.11 6.09
CA GLY A 5 10.77 0.17 6.31
C GLY A 5 11.23 -1.04 7.12
N LEU A 6 10.27 -1.70 7.75
CA LEU A 6 10.45 -2.86 8.60
C LEU A 6 10.85 -4.07 7.77
N SER A 7 11.81 -4.86 8.25
CA SER A 7 12.02 -6.23 7.78
C SER A 7 10.85 -7.12 8.21
N ARG A 8 10.72 -8.30 7.59
CA ARG A 8 9.73 -9.31 8.02
C ARG A 8 9.87 -9.68 9.50
N ALA A 9 11.09 -9.73 10.03
CA ALA A 9 11.33 -10.06 11.43
C ALA A 9 10.80 -8.96 12.36
N GLU A 10 11.07 -7.69 12.03
CA GLU A 10 10.57 -6.54 12.78
C GLU A 10 9.04 -6.41 12.64
N LEU A 11 8.47 -6.75 11.48
CA LEU A 11 7.02 -6.79 11.28
C LEU A 11 6.34 -7.81 12.20
N ILE A 12 6.92 -9.01 12.35
CA ILE A 12 6.43 -10.05 13.28
C ILE A 12 6.53 -9.56 14.72
N GLU A 13 7.69 -9.03 15.11
CA GLU A 13 7.92 -8.55 16.47
C GLU A 13 6.97 -7.40 16.84
N THR A 14 6.82 -6.42 15.96
CA THR A 14 6.05 -5.20 16.22
C THR A 14 4.54 -5.47 16.14
N SER A 15 4.08 -6.36 15.26
CA SER A 15 2.66 -6.72 15.16
C SER A 15 2.17 -7.56 16.33
N GLY A 16 3.06 -8.31 16.99
CA GLY A 16 2.70 -9.25 18.05
C GLY A 16 1.93 -10.49 17.55
N LEU A 17 1.92 -10.72 16.23
CA LEU A 17 1.28 -11.88 15.61
C LEU A 17 2.26 -13.04 15.45
N ALA A 18 1.73 -14.26 15.33
CA ALA A 18 2.55 -15.41 14.99
C ALA A 18 3.08 -15.30 13.55
N ALA A 19 4.28 -15.82 13.30
CA ALA A 19 4.92 -15.75 11.98
C ALA A 19 4.03 -16.30 10.85
N GLU A 20 3.30 -17.38 11.12
CA GLU A 20 2.35 -17.99 10.19
C GLU A 20 1.17 -17.07 9.81
N GLN A 21 0.73 -16.20 10.72
CA GLN A 21 -0.34 -15.24 10.45
C GLN A 21 0.17 -14.10 9.58
N VAL A 22 1.41 -13.65 9.82
CA VAL A 22 2.07 -12.62 9.02
C VAL A 22 2.34 -13.15 7.61
N ASP A 23 2.83 -14.38 7.47
CA ASP A 23 3.05 -15.01 6.16
C ASP A 23 1.76 -15.14 5.37
N LEU A 24 0.68 -15.61 6.02
CA LEU A 24 -0.62 -15.71 5.37
C LEU A 24 -1.12 -14.35 4.86
N ALA A 25 -0.88 -13.27 5.61
CA ALA A 25 -1.27 -11.92 5.20
C ALA A 25 -0.43 -11.43 3.99
N ILE A 26 0.87 -11.75 3.96
CA ILE A 26 1.75 -11.44 2.83
C ILE A 26 1.31 -12.23 1.60
N ASP A 27 1.12 -13.53 1.73
CA ASP A 27 0.71 -14.42 0.63
C ASP A 27 -0.68 -14.05 0.07
N ALA A 28 -1.57 -13.57 0.93
CA ALA A 28 -2.89 -13.06 0.54
C ALA A 28 -2.85 -11.65 -0.08
N GLY A 29 -1.69 -10.99 -0.11
CA GLY A 29 -1.54 -9.62 -0.62
C GLY A 29 -2.20 -8.56 0.28
N LEU A 30 -2.49 -8.89 1.54
CA LEU A 30 -2.99 -7.94 2.53
C LEU A 30 -1.93 -6.93 2.94
N VAL A 31 -0.67 -7.39 2.93
CA VAL A 31 0.51 -6.58 3.24
C VAL A 31 1.54 -6.89 2.17
N ILE A 32 2.01 -5.86 1.49
CA ILE A 32 2.92 -6.00 0.35
C ILE A 32 4.22 -5.26 0.71
N PRO A 33 5.38 -5.93 0.63
CA PRO A 33 6.65 -5.24 0.79
C PRO A 33 6.94 -4.33 -0.41
N ASP A 34 7.79 -3.34 -0.21
CA ASP A 34 8.37 -2.56 -1.30
C ASP A 34 9.39 -3.38 -2.12
N ASP A 35 9.96 -2.76 -3.16
CA ASP A 35 10.96 -3.37 -4.04
C ASP A 35 12.23 -3.83 -3.31
N SER A 36 12.48 -3.31 -2.10
CA SER A 36 13.61 -3.68 -1.23
C SER A 36 13.24 -4.77 -0.22
N GLY A 37 12.01 -5.30 -0.27
CA GLY A 37 11.53 -6.30 0.67
C GLY A 37 11.20 -5.73 2.05
N ARG A 38 10.92 -4.43 2.16
CA ARG A 38 10.60 -3.73 3.40
C ARG A 38 9.12 -3.39 3.49
N PHE A 39 8.61 -3.35 4.71
CA PHE A 39 7.22 -3.05 5.02
C PHE A 39 7.11 -1.68 5.66
N LYS A 40 6.13 -0.88 5.24
CA LYS A 40 5.83 0.39 5.89
C LYS A 40 5.28 0.13 7.30
N GLU A 41 5.39 1.12 8.19
CA GLU A 41 4.86 0.99 9.56
C GLU A 41 3.34 0.79 9.60
N ASP A 42 2.61 1.33 8.62
CA ASP A 42 1.16 1.15 8.47
C ASP A 42 0.76 -0.33 8.29
N ALA A 43 1.66 -1.17 7.78
CA ALA A 43 1.48 -2.62 7.68
C ALA A 43 1.22 -3.28 9.04
N VAL A 44 1.87 -2.80 10.11
CA VAL A 44 1.64 -3.30 11.48
C VAL A 44 0.20 -3.04 11.89
N THR A 45 -0.29 -1.83 11.65
CA THR A 45 -1.66 -1.43 11.98
C THR A 45 -2.68 -2.26 11.18
N MET A 46 -2.41 -2.50 9.89
CA MET A 46 -3.24 -3.36 9.05
C MET A 46 -3.28 -4.81 9.54
N LEU A 47 -2.14 -5.38 9.93
CA LEU A 47 -2.07 -6.74 10.47
C LEU A 47 -2.88 -6.88 11.75
N GLN A 48 -2.73 -5.94 12.68
CA GLN A 48 -3.48 -5.94 13.94
C GLN A 48 -4.99 -5.78 13.71
N ALA A 49 -5.39 -4.91 12.79
CA ALA A 49 -6.80 -4.75 12.41
C ALA A 49 -7.36 -6.03 11.77
N GLY A 50 -6.63 -6.64 10.84
CA GLY A 50 -7.00 -7.92 10.21
C GLY A 50 -7.16 -9.04 11.25
N ALA A 51 -6.21 -9.15 12.17
CA ALA A 51 -6.27 -10.14 13.26
C ALA A 51 -7.47 -9.92 14.19
N ALA A 52 -7.80 -8.67 14.52
CA ALA A 52 -8.98 -8.35 15.32
C ALA A 52 -10.29 -8.73 14.60
N LEU A 53 -10.35 -8.53 13.28
CA LEU A 53 -11.51 -8.92 12.46
C LEU A 53 -11.66 -10.45 12.36
N VAL A 54 -10.55 -11.18 12.22
CA VAL A 54 -10.55 -12.66 12.26
C VAL A 54 -11.02 -13.16 13.62
N ALA A 55 -10.60 -12.53 14.71
CA ALA A 55 -11.00 -12.91 16.07
C ALA A 55 -12.52 -12.79 16.32
N VAL A 56 -13.21 -11.90 15.61
CA VAL A 56 -14.68 -11.75 15.65
C VAL A 56 -15.41 -12.56 14.57
N GLY A 57 -14.70 -13.41 13.82
CA GLY A 57 -15.27 -14.38 12.88
C GLY A 57 -15.31 -13.92 11.43
N VAL A 58 -14.66 -12.82 11.06
CA VAL A 58 -14.50 -12.44 9.64
C VAL A 58 -13.54 -13.42 8.96
N SER A 59 -13.88 -13.90 7.77
CA SER A 59 -13.02 -14.84 7.06
C SER A 59 -11.82 -14.14 6.42
N VAL A 60 -10.65 -14.79 6.41
CA VAL A 60 -9.45 -14.28 5.74
C VAL A 60 -9.67 -14.02 4.24
N PRO A 61 -10.40 -14.89 3.49
CA PRO A 61 -10.75 -14.58 2.09
C PRO A 61 -11.57 -13.29 1.92
N ASP A 62 -12.50 -12.99 2.84
CA ASP A 62 -13.27 -11.75 2.78
C ASP A 62 -12.41 -10.52 3.07
N LEU A 63 -11.44 -10.64 4.00
CA LEU A 63 -10.44 -9.60 4.25
C LEU A 63 -9.54 -9.38 3.03
N ALA A 64 -9.08 -10.45 2.38
CA ALA A 64 -8.30 -10.37 1.14
C ALA A 64 -9.09 -9.69 0.02
N ALA A 65 -10.36 -10.07 -0.16
CA ALA A 65 -11.25 -9.42 -1.13
C ALA A 65 -11.45 -7.93 -0.82
N LEU A 66 -11.57 -7.56 0.46
CA LEU A 66 -11.68 -6.17 0.89
C LEU A 66 -10.41 -5.37 0.57
N ALA A 67 -9.24 -5.92 0.86
CA ALA A 67 -7.96 -5.28 0.57
C ALA A 67 -7.75 -5.08 -0.95
N VAL A 68 -8.04 -6.09 -1.77
CA VAL A 68 -7.98 -5.98 -3.23
C VAL A 68 -8.92 -4.89 -3.76
N ARG A 69 -10.14 -4.81 -3.22
CA ARG A 69 -11.09 -3.76 -3.62
C ARG A 69 -10.62 -2.37 -3.18
N HIS A 70 -10.02 -2.27 -2.00
CA HIS A 70 -9.45 -1.01 -1.52
C HIS A 70 -8.30 -0.54 -2.42
N ALA A 71 -7.35 -1.41 -2.73
CA ALA A 71 -6.23 -1.10 -3.63
C ALA A 71 -6.71 -0.60 -5.00
N ARG A 72 -7.65 -1.32 -5.63
CA ARG A 72 -8.25 -0.91 -6.91
C ARG A 72 -8.94 0.45 -6.84
N ASN A 73 -9.61 0.75 -5.74
CA ASN A 73 -10.28 2.03 -5.57
C ASN A 73 -9.27 3.17 -5.39
N VAL A 74 -8.16 2.92 -4.68
CA VAL A 74 -7.06 3.90 -4.57
C VAL A 74 -6.42 4.15 -5.93
N GLU A 75 -6.12 3.11 -6.70
CA GLU A 75 -5.60 3.22 -8.07
C GLU A 75 -6.53 4.06 -8.95
N ALA A 76 -7.84 3.78 -8.94
CA ALA A 76 -8.82 4.53 -9.72
C ALA A 76 -8.87 6.03 -9.35
N VAL A 77 -8.73 6.36 -8.06
CA VAL A 77 -8.66 7.77 -7.60
C VAL A 77 -7.36 8.44 -8.04
N VAL A 78 -6.24 7.70 -8.06
CA VAL A 78 -4.95 8.22 -8.56
C VAL A 78 -5.05 8.51 -10.05
N ASP A 79 -5.63 7.61 -10.85
CA ASP A 79 -5.83 7.82 -12.28
C ASP A 79 -6.70 9.06 -12.54
N GLU A 80 -7.82 9.22 -11.82
CA GLU A 80 -8.68 10.40 -11.93
C GLU A 80 -7.95 11.70 -11.56
N ALA A 81 -7.08 11.66 -10.55
CA ALA A 81 -6.26 12.81 -10.16
C ALA A 81 -5.20 13.16 -11.23
N VAL A 82 -4.62 12.16 -11.88
CA VAL A 82 -3.70 12.35 -13.02
C VAL A 82 -4.45 12.96 -14.21
N ASP A 83 -5.62 12.45 -14.54
CA ASP A 83 -6.46 12.99 -15.62
C ASP A 83 -6.84 14.46 -15.34
N LEU A 84 -7.29 14.77 -14.12
CA LEU A 84 -7.58 16.15 -13.69
C LEU A 84 -6.34 17.06 -13.79
N PHE A 85 -5.17 16.55 -13.44
CA PHE A 85 -3.91 17.30 -13.54
C PHE A 85 -3.53 17.57 -15.00
N LEU A 86 -3.65 16.57 -15.88
CA LEU A 86 -3.38 16.71 -17.32
C LEU A 86 -4.35 17.68 -17.99
N ASP A 87 -5.65 17.62 -17.64
CA ASP A 87 -6.65 18.57 -18.11
C ASP A 87 -6.34 20.00 -17.64
N ALA A 88 -5.91 20.16 -16.38
CA ALA A 88 -5.55 21.46 -15.82
C ALA A 88 -4.28 22.06 -16.44
N MET A 89 -3.34 21.23 -16.89
CA MET A 89 -2.13 21.67 -17.58
C MET A 89 -2.42 22.21 -18.99
N GLY A 90 -3.61 21.94 -19.54
CA GLY A 90 -3.96 22.28 -20.91
C GLY A 90 -3.17 21.42 -21.89
N THR A 91 -3.86 20.74 -22.79
CA THR A 91 -3.23 19.89 -23.81
C THR A 91 -2.50 20.75 -24.85
N GLU A 92 -1.36 21.33 -24.49
CA GLU A 92 -0.32 21.77 -25.42
C GLU A 92 0.88 20.82 -25.22
N GLU A 93 0.81 19.67 -25.89
CA GLU A 93 1.88 18.71 -26.19
C GLU A 93 3.10 18.75 -25.26
N LEU A 94 2.94 18.21 -24.05
CA LEU A 94 4.08 17.98 -23.16
C LEU A 94 4.92 16.85 -23.72
N THR A 95 6.15 17.20 -24.09
CA THR A 95 7.14 16.23 -24.56
C THR A 95 7.78 15.54 -23.37
N SER A 96 8.41 14.38 -23.57
CA SER A 96 9.13 13.67 -22.49
C SER A 96 10.16 14.54 -21.76
N ASN A 97 10.61 15.63 -22.39
CA ASN A 97 11.56 16.60 -21.86
C ASN A 97 10.94 17.57 -20.82
N ASP A 98 9.61 17.72 -20.80
CA ASP A 98 8.89 18.62 -19.88
C ASP A 98 8.62 17.93 -18.53
N LEU A 99 8.46 16.60 -18.53
CA LEU A 99 8.31 15.78 -17.32
C LEU A 99 9.62 15.70 -16.51
N GLU A 100 10.78 15.78 -17.15
CA GLU A 100 12.10 15.75 -16.49
C GLU A 100 12.45 17.06 -15.76
N ASN A 101 11.71 18.16 -16.02
CA ASN A 101 11.96 19.49 -15.44
C ASN A 101 10.98 19.90 -14.34
N LEU A 102 10.05 19.03 -13.92
CA LEU A 102 9.20 19.31 -12.77
C LEU A 102 10.04 19.16 -11.50
N THR A 103 10.64 20.27 -11.03
CA THR A 103 11.23 20.31 -9.70
C THR A 103 10.13 20.06 -8.67
N PRO A 104 10.33 19.13 -7.72
CA PRO A 104 9.41 18.96 -6.61
C PRO A 104 9.32 20.28 -5.83
N LEU A 105 8.11 20.81 -5.68
CA LEU A 105 7.84 21.89 -4.73
C LEU A 105 7.99 21.28 -3.33
N VAL A 106 9.14 21.54 -2.71
CA VAL A 106 9.46 21.23 -1.32
C VAL A 106 8.68 22.14 -0.38
#